data_AF-A0A7H4MRR2-F1
#
_entry.id   AF-A0A7H4MRR2-F1
#
_cell.length_a   1.000
_cell.length_b   1.000
_cell.length_c   1.000
_cell.angle_alpha   90.00
_cell.angle_beta   90.00
_cell.angle_gamma   90.00
#
_symmetry.space_group_name_H-M   'P 1'
#
loop_
_entity.id
_entity.type
_entity.pdbx_description
1 polymer ?
#
loop_
_entity_poly.entity_id
_entity_poly.type
_entity_poly.pdbx_seq_one_letter_code
_entity_poly.pdbx_strand_id
1 'polypeptide(L)'
;MFNDAGEQDVGNPLLASWGKLGRDYIYLLAGLERYEELDAFVDIAPDNLLHNLQSDILELRNAAVAGQSAEAFAHSRDKRPLALDDRSLSIHVCHSPQREVEVLHDRLLAMLEADPTLTPRDIIVMVADIDSYSPYIQAVFGAASGDRWLPWAISDRRARESHPVLQAFITLLSLPDSRFASEDVLALLDVPVLAARFNITEEGLRYLRQWVNESGVRWGMDDDNVRELDLPATGQHTWRFGLTRMLLGYAMDSREGEWQSVLPYDESSGLIAELVGNLASLLMQLNLWRRGLAQQRPLAEWLPVCRDLLNDFFLPDSETEAALALIEQQWLAVIDSGLEAQYGDQVPLTLLRDELAQRLDQQRISQRFLAGPVNICTLMPMRSIPFKVVCLLGMNDGVYPRTLPPLGFDLMSQKPQRGDRSRRDDDRYLFLEALMSAEQTLYISYIGPFDPGQQRALSLGAGAGAGGLYRPEPLSRWRRGA
;
A
#
# COMPACT_ATOMS: atom_id res chain seq x y z
N MET A 1 -43.18 2.10 11.05
CA MET A 1 -41.86 2.74 10.81
C MET A 1 -41.94 4.26 10.75
N PHE A 2 -43.07 4.89 11.05
CA PHE A 2 -43.13 6.34 11.28
C PHE A 2 -43.87 6.55 12.61
N ASN A 3 -43.40 7.48 13.45
CA ASN A 3 -44.13 7.90 14.64
C ASN A 3 -45.41 8.69 14.25
N ASP A 4 -46.26 9.04 15.21
CA ASP A 4 -47.50 9.80 14.97
C ASP A 4 -47.26 11.18 14.30
N ALA A 5 -46.00 11.66 14.27
CA ALA A 5 -45.57 12.88 13.60
C ALA A 5 -45.04 12.66 12.17
N GLY A 6 -45.06 11.42 11.64
CA GLY A 6 -44.57 11.11 10.30
C GLY A 6 -43.05 11.08 10.17
N GLU A 7 -42.32 10.93 11.27
CA GLU A 7 -40.85 10.78 11.27
C GLU A 7 -40.46 9.30 11.30
N GLN A 8 -39.54 8.91 10.43
CA GLN A 8 -39.05 7.54 10.41
C GLN A 8 -38.22 7.32 11.69
N ASP A 9 -38.61 6.35 12.52
CA ASP A 9 -37.85 6.05 13.75
C ASP A 9 -36.60 5.26 13.36
N VAL A 10 -35.54 6.00 13.03
CA VAL A 10 -34.25 5.43 12.60
C VAL A 10 -33.29 5.35 13.79
N GLY A 11 -33.74 4.83 14.95
CA GLY A 11 -32.90 4.44 16.09
C GLY A 11 -31.67 5.33 16.33
N ASN A 12 -30.48 4.71 16.44
CA ASN A 12 -29.21 5.45 16.50
C ASN A 12 -28.78 5.95 15.10
N PRO A 13 -28.51 7.26 14.91
CA PRO A 13 -28.19 7.85 13.60
C PRO A 13 -26.83 7.42 13.03
N LEU A 14 -25.87 7.08 13.88
CA LEU A 14 -24.55 6.59 13.43
C LEU A 14 -24.72 5.20 12.82
N LEU A 15 -25.38 4.29 13.55
CA LEU A 15 -25.69 2.95 13.08
C LEU A 15 -26.56 2.98 11.80
N ALA A 16 -27.52 3.90 11.72
CA ALA A 16 -28.34 4.08 10.53
C ALA A 16 -27.52 4.41 9.27
N SER A 17 -26.47 5.23 9.43
CA SER A 17 -25.69 5.72 8.31
C SER A 17 -24.53 4.78 7.94
N TRP A 18 -23.83 4.22 8.92
CA TRP A 18 -22.63 3.39 8.72
C TRP A 18 -22.93 1.89 8.74
N GLY A 19 -24.00 1.47 9.40
CA GLY A 19 -24.39 0.08 9.61
C GLY A 19 -25.09 -0.61 8.44
N LYS A 20 -25.05 -0.06 7.22
CA LYS A 20 -25.83 -0.59 6.08
C LYS A 20 -25.52 -2.07 5.79
N LEU A 21 -24.24 -2.44 5.81
CA LEU A 21 -23.81 -3.83 5.62
C LEU A 21 -24.34 -4.74 6.74
N GLY A 22 -24.14 -4.36 8.00
CA GLY A 22 -24.62 -5.13 9.14
C GLY A 22 -26.15 -5.28 9.17
N ARG A 23 -26.89 -4.23 8.83
CA ARG A 23 -28.36 -4.26 8.73
C ARG A 23 -28.83 -5.27 7.70
N ASP A 24 -28.24 -5.26 6.52
CA ASP A 24 -28.64 -6.17 5.44
C ASP A 24 -28.28 -7.61 5.81
N TYR A 25 -27.15 -7.85 6.49
CA TYR A 25 -26.76 -9.16 7.01
C TYR A 25 -27.71 -9.69 8.10
N ILE A 26 -28.01 -8.88 9.14
CA ILE A 26 -28.95 -9.23 10.21
C ILE A 26 -30.34 -9.53 9.64
N TYR A 27 -30.80 -8.75 8.65
CA TYR A 27 -32.07 -9.00 8.00
C TYR A 27 -32.11 -10.36 7.29
N LEU A 28 -31.02 -10.75 6.62
CA LEU A 28 -30.94 -12.05 5.95
C LEU A 28 -30.91 -13.21 6.96
N LEU A 29 -30.23 -13.04 8.10
CA LEU A 29 -30.22 -14.02 9.19
C LEU A 29 -31.62 -14.24 9.78
N ALA A 30 -32.35 -13.15 10.05
CA ALA A 30 -33.72 -13.21 10.56
C ALA A 30 -34.71 -13.87 9.58
N GLY A 31 -34.35 -14.00 8.30
CA GLY A 31 -35.15 -14.68 7.28
C GLY A 31 -34.95 -16.20 7.23
N LEU A 32 -34.03 -16.77 8.02
CA LEU A 32 -33.75 -18.21 8.02
C LEU A 32 -34.80 -18.98 8.83
N GLU A 33 -35.37 -20.05 8.25
CA GLU A 33 -36.43 -20.85 8.88
C GLU A 33 -35.94 -21.67 10.10
N ARG A 34 -34.65 -21.98 10.17
CA ARG A 34 -34.00 -22.70 11.27
C ARG A 34 -32.91 -21.84 11.88
N TYR A 35 -33.33 -20.81 12.59
CA TYR A 35 -32.48 -19.86 13.27
C TYR A 35 -32.76 -19.91 14.77
N GLU A 36 -31.76 -20.29 15.56
CA GLU A 36 -31.78 -20.15 17.01
C GLU A 36 -30.90 -18.95 17.36
N GLU A 37 -31.55 -17.83 17.66
CA GLU A 37 -30.88 -16.61 18.13
C GLU A 37 -30.55 -16.74 19.62
N LEU A 38 -29.37 -16.29 20.00
CA LEU A 38 -28.95 -16.18 21.40
C LEU A 38 -28.42 -14.77 21.63
N ASP A 39 -29.05 -14.06 22.55
CA ASP A 39 -28.57 -12.75 23.00
C ASP A 39 -27.34 -12.94 23.90
N ALA A 40 -26.18 -12.50 23.40
CA ALA A 40 -24.91 -12.49 24.13
C ALA A 40 -24.32 -11.07 24.21
N PHE A 41 -25.19 -10.07 24.28
CA PHE A 41 -24.81 -8.67 24.44
C PHE A 41 -24.29 -8.42 25.86
N VAL A 42 -23.22 -7.63 25.96
CA VAL A 42 -22.66 -7.18 27.25
C VAL A 42 -22.94 -5.69 27.39
N ASP A 43 -23.46 -5.30 28.55
CA ASP A 43 -23.78 -3.91 28.82
C ASP A 43 -22.52 -3.04 28.85
N ILE A 44 -22.61 -1.85 28.25
CA ILE A 44 -21.55 -0.84 28.25
C ILE A 44 -21.98 0.30 29.17
N ALA A 45 -21.26 0.48 30.28
CA ALA A 45 -21.52 1.55 31.22
C ALA A 45 -21.15 2.93 30.62
N PRO A 46 -22.06 3.91 30.60
CA PRO A 46 -21.83 5.21 29.93
C PRO A 46 -21.03 6.18 30.82
N ASP A 47 -19.76 5.86 31.09
CA ASP A 47 -18.88 6.61 32.00
C ASP A 47 -17.99 7.67 31.31
N ASN A 48 -17.67 7.47 30.03
CA ASN A 48 -16.87 8.38 29.21
C ASN A 48 -17.52 8.65 27.85
N LEU A 49 -16.99 9.58 27.06
CA LEU A 49 -17.53 9.98 25.76
C LEU A 49 -17.62 8.80 24.78
N LEU A 50 -16.60 7.95 24.73
CA LEU A 50 -16.58 6.76 23.87
C LEU A 50 -17.67 5.77 24.26
N HIS A 51 -17.75 5.39 25.54
CA HIS A 51 -18.74 4.45 26.06
C HIS A 51 -20.16 5.01 25.98
N ASN A 52 -20.36 6.32 26.10
CA ASN A 52 -21.65 6.96 25.85
C ASN A 52 -22.13 6.71 24.40
N LEU A 53 -21.23 6.84 23.42
CA LEU A 53 -21.55 6.59 22.02
C LEU A 53 -21.80 5.10 21.75
N GLN A 54 -20.97 4.22 22.31
CA GLN A 54 -21.12 2.77 22.15
C GLN A 54 -22.39 2.25 22.82
N SER A 55 -22.72 2.75 24.02
CA SER A 55 -23.97 2.45 24.72
C SER A 55 -25.19 2.91 23.93
N ASP A 56 -25.14 4.11 23.32
CA ASP A 56 -26.23 4.57 22.44
C ASP A 56 -26.42 3.69 21.20
N ILE A 57 -25.33 3.13 20.65
CA ILE A 57 -25.40 2.21 19.51
C ILE A 57 -25.97 0.86 19.96
N LEU A 58 -25.50 0.33 21.09
CA LEU A 58 -25.95 -0.94 21.67
C LEU A 58 -27.45 -0.91 22.00
N GLU A 59 -27.90 0.16 22.66
CA GLU A 59 -29.29 0.35 23.09
C GLU A 59 -30.20 0.88 21.98
N LEU A 60 -29.65 1.11 20.77
CA LEU A 60 -30.35 1.69 19.63
C LEU A 60 -31.00 3.06 19.94
N ARG A 61 -30.37 3.85 20.82
CA ARG A 61 -30.88 5.16 21.29
C ARG A 61 -30.27 6.31 20.50
N ASN A 62 -31.06 7.39 20.37
CA ASN A 62 -30.60 8.67 19.85
C ASN A 62 -30.60 9.73 20.94
N ALA A 63 -29.41 10.13 21.40
CA ALA A 63 -29.24 11.20 22.37
C ALA A 63 -29.04 12.59 21.72
N ALA A 64 -29.20 12.71 20.39
CA ALA A 64 -29.02 13.98 19.70
C ALA A 64 -30.20 14.93 19.97
N VAL A 65 -29.89 16.10 20.55
CA VAL A 65 -30.86 17.16 20.79
C VAL A 65 -30.88 18.13 19.62
N ALA A 66 -31.84 17.97 18.71
CA ALA A 66 -31.98 18.80 17.50
C ALA A 66 -32.54 20.21 17.76
N GLY A 67 -33.11 20.46 18.94
CA GLY A 67 -33.66 21.78 19.31
C GLY A 67 -34.92 22.15 18.53
N GLN A 68 -35.83 21.19 18.33
CA GLN A 68 -37.04 21.38 17.51
C GLN A 68 -38.07 22.35 18.14
N SER A 69 -38.00 22.59 19.45
CA SER A 69 -38.82 23.58 20.16
C SER A 69 -37.96 24.75 20.66
N ALA A 70 -38.56 25.93 20.81
CA ALA A 70 -37.87 27.11 21.32
C ALA A 70 -37.31 26.89 22.74
N GLU A 71 -37.98 26.06 23.55
CA GLU A 71 -37.55 25.69 24.90
C GLU A 71 -36.32 24.76 24.86
N ALA A 72 -36.35 23.71 24.05
CA ALA A 72 -35.20 22.80 23.88
C ALA A 72 -33.99 23.48 23.23
N PHE A 73 -34.21 24.49 22.38
CA PHE A 73 -33.14 25.29 21.80
C PHE A 73 -32.54 26.30 22.78
N ALA A 74 -33.32 26.79 23.76
CA ALA A 74 -32.89 27.83 24.70
C ALA A 74 -31.84 27.34 25.71
N HIS A 75 -31.72 26.03 25.95
CA HIS A 75 -30.77 25.48 26.92
C HIS A 75 -30.12 24.17 26.48
N SER A 76 -28.89 23.91 26.94
CA SER A 76 -28.14 22.67 26.67
C SER A 76 -28.25 21.63 27.80
N ARG A 77 -29.23 21.75 28.71
CA ARG A 77 -29.34 20.89 29.92
C ARG A 77 -29.70 19.44 29.61
N ASP A 78 -30.40 19.21 28.50
CA ASP A 78 -30.82 17.87 28.08
C ASP A 78 -29.68 17.11 27.39
N LYS A 79 -28.51 17.74 27.21
CA LYS A 79 -27.31 17.10 26.68
C LYS A 79 -26.51 16.48 27.83
N ARG A 80 -25.74 15.43 27.51
CA ARG A 80 -24.82 14.83 28.49
C ARG A 80 -23.69 15.79 28.85
N PRO A 81 -23.29 15.87 30.12
CA PRO A 81 -22.12 16.64 30.51
C PRO A 81 -20.85 16.01 29.94
N LEU A 82 -19.95 16.84 29.42
CA LEU A 82 -18.63 16.41 28.96
C LEU A 82 -17.59 16.77 30.02
N ALA A 83 -16.82 15.78 30.47
CA ALA A 83 -15.69 16.02 31.35
C ALA A 83 -14.51 16.62 30.55
N LEU A 84 -13.92 17.71 31.03
CA LEU A 84 -12.86 18.46 30.30
C LEU A 84 -11.55 17.68 30.17
N ASP A 85 -11.36 16.67 31.00
CA ASP A 85 -10.23 15.75 31.05
C ASP A 85 -10.50 14.43 30.31
N ASP A 86 -11.72 14.22 29.79
CA ASP A 86 -12.04 13.03 28.99
C ASP A 86 -11.21 13.02 27.69
N ARG A 87 -10.45 11.96 27.48
CA ARG A 87 -9.63 11.72 26.29
C ARG A 87 -9.97 10.40 25.60
N SER A 88 -11.07 9.74 25.98
CA SER A 88 -11.55 8.48 25.40
C SER A 88 -11.87 8.60 23.91
N LEU A 89 -12.25 9.79 23.44
CA LEU A 89 -12.37 10.10 22.02
C LEU A 89 -11.66 11.43 21.73
N SER A 90 -10.71 11.42 20.79
CA SER A 90 -9.95 12.63 20.44
C SER A 90 -9.77 12.78 18.93
N ILE A 91 -9.88 14.02 18.44
CA ILE A 91 -9.72 14.38 17.04
C ILE A 91 -8.51 15.30 16.90
N HIS A 92 -7.58 14.95 16.02
CA HIS A 92 -6.33 15.66 15.78
C HIS A 92 -6.26 16.16 14.35
N VAL A 93 -5.77 17.39 14.19
CA VAL A 93 -5.60 18.02 12.88
C VAL A 93 -4.11 18.30 12.70
N CYS A 94 -3.53 17.72 11.65
CA CYS A 94 -2.11 17.84 11.37
C CYS A 94 -1.86 18.47 10.00
N HIS A 95 -0.64 18.97 9.76
CA HIS A 95 -0.32 19.69 8.51
C HIS A 95 0.22 18.76 7.40
N SER A 96 0.70 17.58 7.75
CA SER A 96 1.27 16.59 6.83
C SER A 96 1.23 15.18 7.43
N PRO A 97 1.36 14.11 6.62
CA PRO A 97 1.47 12.75 7.13
C PRO A 97 2.63 12.58 8.11
N GLN A 98 3.77 13.21 7.84
CA GLN A 98 4.92 13.18 8.76
C GLN A 98 4.55 13.77 10.12
N ARG A 99 3.96 14.97 10.14
CA ARG A 99 3.57 15.62 11.40
C ARG A 99 2.48 14.84 12.15
N GLU A 100 1.57 14.23 11.41
CA GLU A 100 0.53 13.37 11.96
C GLU A 100 1.10 12.15 12.70
N VAL A 101 2.10 11.49 12.11
CA VAL A 101 2.79 10.36 12.74
C VAL A 101 3.63 10.81 13.95
N GLU A 102 4.30 11.96 13.90
CA GLU A 102 5.00 12.55 15.05
C GLU A 102 4.05 12.80 16.23
N VAL A 103 2.91 13.44 15.96
CA VAL A 103 1.89 13.73 16.99
C VAL A 103 1.30 12.44 17.55
N LEU A 104 1.03 11.45 16.70
CA LEU A 104 0.59 10.14 17.16
C LEU A 104 1.62 9.51 18.10
N HIS A 105 2.89 9.49 17.70
CA HIS A 105 3.97 8.88 18.50
C HIS A 105 4.06 9.50 19.90
N ASP A 106 4.07 10.84 19.99
CA ASP A 106 4.05 11.55 21.27
C ASP A 106 2.80 11.23 22.10
N ARG A 107 1.65 11.05 21.43
CA ARG A 107 0.39 10.74 22.10
C ARG A 107 0.36 9.31 22.63
N LEU A 108 0.90 8.34 21.90
CA LEU A 108 1.03 6.96 22.35
C LEU A 108 1.95 6.85 23.56
N LEU A 109 3.09 7.56 23.56
CA LEU A 109 3.96 7.64 24.73
C LEU A 109 3.23 8.20 25.95
N ALA A 110 2.46 9.29 25.78
CA ALA A 110 1.70 9.87 26.87
C ALA A 110 0.61 8.92 27.41
N MET A 111 0.00 8.09 26.56
CA MET A 111 -0.99 7.09 26.97
C MET A 111 -0.33 5.94 27.75
N LEU A 112 0.80 5.43 27.27
CA LEU A 112 1.57 4.37 27.93
C LEU A 112 2.13 4.82 29.29
N GLU A 113 2.52 6.09 29.41
CA GLU A 113 2.97 6.68 30.68
C GLU A 113 1.82 6.85 31.67
N ALA A 114 0.61 7.18 31.18
CA ALA A 114 -0.55 7.43 32.03
C ALA A 114 -1.19 6.13 32.59
N ASP A 115 -1.16 5.03 31.84
CA ASP A 115 -1.71 3.73 32.26
C ASP A 115 -0.65 2.61 32.16
N PRO A 116 -0.07 2.17 33.28
CA PRO A 116 0.90 1.08 33.31
C PRO A 116 0.35 -0.30 32.85
N THR A 117 -0.98 -0.46 32.78
CA THR A 117 -1.61 -1.71 32.30
C THR A 117 -1.73 -1.76 30.78
N LEU A 118 -1.49 -0.64 30.10
CA LEU A 118 -1.50 -0.54 28.65
C LEU A 118 -0.19 -1.07 28.10
N THR A 119 -0.27 -2.10 27.25
CA THR A 119 0.89 -2.66 26.56
C THR A 119 0.86 -2.32 25.07
N PRO A 120 2.00 -2.24 24.36
CA PRO A 120 2.04 -1.91 22.94
C PRO A 120 1.14 -2.78 22.04
N ARG A 121 0.96 -4.06 22.40
CA ARG A 121 0.04 -4.99 21.70
C ARG A 121 -1.44 -4.61 21.80
N ASP A 122 -1.82 -3.82 22.81
CA ASP A 122 -3.20 -3.37 23.02
C ASP A 122 -3.53 -2.14 22.15
N ILE A 123 -2.59 -1.71 21.31
CA ILE A 123 -2.67 -0.53 20.46
C ILE A 123 -2.67 -0.95 18.99
N ILE A 124 -3.67 -0.46 18.26
CA ILE A 124 -3.73 -0.57 16.80
C ILE A 124 -3.79 0.80 16.15
N VAL A 125 -3.03 0.99 15.08
CA VAL A 125 -3.02 2.18 14.24
C VAL A 125 -3.44 1.78 12.84
N MET A 126 -4.57 2.28 12.38
CA MET A 126 -5.11 2.01 11.07
C MET A 126 -5.06 3.26 10.19
N VAL A 127 -4.64 3.08 8.95
CA VAL A 127 -4.58 4.14 7.94
C VAL A 127 -5.34 3.72 6.68
N ALA A 128 -5.80 4.68 5.88
CA ALA A 128 -6.50 4.35 4.64
C ALA A 128 -5.59 3.65 3.62
N ASP A 129 -4.33 4.09 3.54
CA ASP A 129 -3.28 3.55 2.68
C ASP A 129 -1.95 3.43 3.44
N ILE A 130 -1.57 2.20 3.79
CA ILE A 130 -0.36 1.93 4.58
C ILE A 130 0.92 2.11 3.79
N ASP A 131 0.85 1.89 2.48
CA ASP A 131 1.98 1.95 1.58
C ASP A 131 2.51 3.40 1.54
N SER A 132 1.61 4.38 1.37
CA SER A 132 1.92 5.82 1.45
C SER A 132 2.42 6.28 2.83
N TYR A 133 1.96 5.68 3.93
CA TYR A 133 2.38 6.07 5.29
C TYR A 133 3.67 5.38 5.76
N SER A 134 4.06 4.26 5.15
CA SER A 134 5.20 3.44 5.57
C SER A 134 6.51 4.23 5.73
N PRO A 135 6.91 5.12 4.79
CA PRO A 135 8.14 5.90 4.93
C PRO A 135 8.12 6.83 6.14
N TYR A 136 6.97 7.46 6.42
CA TYR A 136 6.82 8.38 7.55
C TYR A 136 6.83 7.65 8.89
N ILE A 137 6.18 6.48 8.96
CA ILE A 137 6.20 5.60 10.13
C ILE A 137 7.64 5.16 10.43
N GLN A 138 8.37 4.68 9.41
CA GLN A 138 9.77 4.29 9.53
C GLN A 138 10.65 5.44 10.00
N ALA A 139 10.45 6.64 9.45
CA ALA A 139 11.23 7.82 9.83
C ALA A 139 11.01 8.22 11.30
N VAL A 140 9.75 8.27 11.77
CA VAL A 140 9.44 8.73 13.13
C VAL A 140 9.74 7.67 14.17
N PHE A 141 9.22 6.45 13.99
CA PHE A 141 9.39 5.38 14.96
C PHE A 141 10.79 4.73 14.88
N GLY A 142 11.45 4.78 13.73
CA GLY A 142 12.81 4.25 13.56
C GLY A 142 13.90 5.20 14.07
N ALA A 143 13.67 6.51 14.08
CA ALA A 143 14.60 7.48 14.65
C ALA A 143 14.52 7.57 16.19
N ALA A 144 13.45 7.05 16.80
CA ALA A 144 13.28 7.05 18.24
C ALA A 144 14.31 6.12 18.92
N SER A 145 14.91 6.58 20.02
CA SER A 145 15.90 5.83 20.80
C SER A 145 15.73 6.10 22.29
N GLY A 146 16.28 5.20 23.12
CA GLY A 146 16.17 5.29 24.58
C GLY A 146 14.72 5.26 25.06
N ASP A 147 14.37 6.17 25.96
CA ASP A 147 13.05 6.23 26.62
C ASP A 147 11.89 6.56 25.67
N ARG A 148 12.17 7.01 24.44
CA ARG A 148 11.15 7.29 23.42
C ARG A 148 10.88 6.12 22.49
N TRP A 149 11.68 5.06 22.56
CA TRP A 149 11.55 3.94 21.64
C TRP A 149 10.34 3.07 22.00
N LEU A 150 9.49 2.81 21.00
CA LEU A 150 8.35 1.90 21.11
C LEU A 150 8.50 0.77 20.10
N PRO A 151 8.19 -0.48 20.46
CA PRO A 151 8.18 -1.57 19.50
C PRO A 151 6.99 -1.42 18.55
N TRP A 152 7.23 -1.43 17.24
CA TRP A 152 6.22 -1.25 16.19
C TRP A 152 6.39 -2.27 15.06
N ALA A 153 5.31 -2.58 14.36
CA ALA A 153 5.32 -3.39 13.16
C ALA A 153 4.30 -2.89 12.14
N ILE A 154 4.73 -2.77 10.88
CA ILE A 154 3.83 -2.48 9.76
C ILE A 154 3.32 -3.79 9.16
N SER A 155 2.01 -3.88 8.94
CA SER A 155 1.33 -4.99 8.27
C SER A 155 0.51 -4.50 7.07
N ASP A 156 0.13 -5.43 6.19
CA ASP A 156 -0.69 -5.20 5.00
C ASP A 156 0.00 -4.36 3.91
N ARG A 157 1.34 -4.34 3.84
CA ARG A 157 2.06 -3.75 2.70
C ARG A 157 1.94 -4.63 1.47
N ARG A 158 1.90 -4.01 0.29
CA ARG A 158 1.97 -4.76 -0.98
C ARG A 158 3.34 -5.41 -1.10
N ALA A 159 3.36 -6.67 -1.52
CA ALA A 159 4.60 -7.42 -1.66
C ALA A 159 5.59 -6.70 -2.60
N ARG A 160 5.08 -6.17 -3.72
CA ARG A 160 5.86 -5.46 -4.74
C ARG A 160 6.59 -4.22 -4.19
N GLU A 161 5.96 -3.47 -3.29
CA GLU A 161 6.56 -2.27 -2.70
C GLU A 161 7.53 -2.60 -1.57
N SER A 162 7.39 -3.76 -0.94
CA SER A 162 8.27 -4.18 0.16
C SER A 162 9.55 -4.88 -0.30
N HIS A 163 9.55 -5.52 -1.48
CA HIS A 163 10.69 -6.30 -1.98
C HIS A 163 11.15 -5.84 -3.37
N PRO A 164 12.32 -5.17 -3.48
CA PRO A 164 12.85 -4.69 -4.77
C PRO A 164 13.03 -5.79 -5.84
N VAL A 165 13.32 -7.02 -5.40
CA VAL A 165 13.51 -8.18 -6.29
C VAL A 165 12.25 -8.50 -7.11
N LEU A 166 11.06 -8.27 -6.57
CA LEU A 166 9.80 -8.50 -7.30
C LEU A 166 9.68 -7.55 -8.49
N GLN A 167 9.98 -6.26 -8.27
CA GLN A 167 9.99 -5.27 -9.35
C GLN A 167 11.08 -5.58 -10.38
N ALA A 168 12.27 -5.98 -9.93
CA ALA A 168 13.36 -6.37 -10.82
C ALA A 168 12.99 -7.54 -11.73
N PHE A 169 12.31 -8.56 -11.19
CA PHE A 169 11.83 -9.69 -11.98
C PHE A 169 10.81 -9.28 -13.04
N ILE A 170 9.82 -8.43 -12.69
CA ILE A 170 8.86 -7.89 -13.67
C ILE A 170 9.56 -7.08 -14.76
N THR A 171 10.60 -6.31 -14.41
CA THR A 171 11.44 -5.61 -15.41
C THR A 171 12.15 -6.59 -16.34
N LEU A 172 12.69 -7.71 -15.84
CA LEU A 172 13.32 -8.76 -16.65
C LEU A 172 12.31 -9.46 -17.58
N LEU A 173 11.05 -9.64 -17.16
CA LEU A 173 9.98 -10.12 -18.04
C LEU A 173 9.64 -9.13 -19.18
N SER A 174 10.11 -7.90 -19.11
CA SER A 174 9.90 -6.86 -20.14
C SER A 174 11.10 -6.69 -21.08
N LEU A 175 12.10 -7.57 -21.02
CA LEU A 175 13.29 -7.50 -21.88
C LEU A 175 12.99 -7.46 -23.39
N PRO A 176 12.02 -8.24 -23.93
CA PRO A 176 11.70 -8.18 -25.36
C PRO A 176 11.26 -6.79 -25.84
N ASP A 177 10.56 -6.05 -24.97
CA ASP A 177 10.00 -4.72 -25.25
C ASP A 177 10.99 -3.59 -24.91
N SER A 178 12.12 -3.91 -24.28
CA SER A 178 13.07 -2.93 -23.75
C SER A 178 13.92 -2.30 -24.85
N ARG A 179 14.18 -1.00 -24.70
CA ARG A 179 15.16 -0.26 -25.50
C ARG A 179 16.58 -0.35 -24.93
N PHE A 180 16.75 -1.03 -23.79
CA PHE A 180 18.04 -1.17 -23.11
C PHE A 180 18.73 0.19 -22.88
N ALA A 181 17.99 1.19 -22.38
CA ALA A 181 18.61 2.45 -22.01
C ALA A 181 19.70 2.21 -20.93
N SER A 182 20.75 3.02 -20.95
CA SER A 182 21.91 2.81 -20.06
C SER A 182 21.50 2.74 -18.59
N GLU A 183 20.65 3.67 -18.16
CA GLU A 183 20.16 3.76 -16.78
C GLU A 183 19.25 2.60 -16.39
N ASP A 184 18.43 2.06 -17.31
CA ASP A 184 17.53 0.94 -17.00
C ASP A 184 18.31 -0.33 -16.67
N VAL A 185 19.39 -0.61 -17.39
CA VAL A 185 20.25 -1.77 -17.12
C VAL A 185 21.08 -1.56 -15.85
N LEU A 186 21.60 -0.33 -15.64
CA LEU A 186 22.34 -0.02 -14.42
C LEU A 186 21.44 -0.08 -13.18
N ALA A 187 20.16 0.28 -13.30
CA ALA A 187 19.18 0.16 -12.22
C ALA A 187 18.92 -1.30 -11.81
N LEU A 188 19.09 -2.27 -12.71
CA LEU A 188 19.05 -3.70 -12.33
C LEU A 188 20.19 -4.07 -11.39
N LEU A 189 21.36 -3.43 -11.53
CA LEU A 189 22.53 -3.65 -10.67
C LEU A 189 22.41 -2.94 -9.32
N ASP A 190 21.45 -2.03 -9.14
CA ASP A 190 21.15 -1.48 -7.80
C ASP A 190 20.45 -2.53 -6.90
N VAL A 191 20.01 -3.66 -7.47
CA VAL A 191 19.42 -4.78 -6.71
C VAL A 191 20.53 -5.74 -6.25
N PRO A 192 20.80 -5.87 -4.93
CA PRO A 192 21.99 -6.57 -4.43
C PRO A 192 22.10 -8.03 -4.88
N VAL A 193 21.00 -8.79 -4.84
CA VAL A 193 20.98 -10.20 -5.25
C VAL A 193 21.24 -10.42 -6.75
N LEU A 194 20.94 -9.41 -7.59
CA LEU A 194 21.26 -9.43 -9.00
C LEU A 194 22.73 -9.06 -9.22
N ALA A 195 23.20 -7.97 -8.61
CA ALA A 195 24.60 -7.58 -8.69
C ALA A 195 25.55 -8.70 -8.20
N ALA A 196 25.19 -9.36 -7.10
CA ALA A 196 25.93 -10.49 -6.54
C ALA A 196 26.01 -11.68 -7.50
N ARG A 197 24.94 -11.97 -8.26
CA ARG A 197 24.92 -13.03 -9.27
C ARG A 197 26.02 -12.84 -10.34
N PHE A 198 26.35 -11.60 -10.65
CA PHE A 198 27.36 -11.26 -11.65
C PHE A 198 28.69 -10.81 -11.01
N ASN A 199 28.92 -11.07 -9.72
CA ASN A 199 30.12 -10.66 -8.98
C ASN A 199 30.41 -9.15 -9.08
N ILE A 200 29.37 -8.32 -9.05
CA ILE A 200 29.49 -6.86 -9.07
C ILE A 200 29.24 -6.34 -7.65
N THR A 201 30.24 -5.66 -7.09
CA THR A 201 30.13 -4.97 -5.80
C THR A 201 29.64 -3.53 -5.99
N GLU A 202 29.21 -2.89 -4.91
CA GLU A 202 28.78 -1.47 -4.95
C GLU A 202 29.90 -0.55 -5.45
N GLU A 203 31.17 -0.81 -5.06
CA GLU A 203 32.32 -0.09 -5.58
C GLU A 203 32.52 -0.34 -7.08
N GLY A 204 32.40 -1.59 -7.53
CA GLY A 204 32.49 -1.95 -8.95
C GLY A 204 31.41 -1.27 -9.79
N LEU A 205 30.18 -1.16 -9.26
CA LEU A 205 29.07 -0.49 -9.92
C LEU A 205 29.35 1.00 -10.19
N ARG A 206 30.08 1.68 -9.29
CA ARG A 206 30.48 3.10 -9.50
C ARG A 206 31.40 3.24 -10.72
N TYR A 207 32.37 2.35 -10.87
CA TYR A 207 33.22 2.30 -12.07
C TYR A 207 32.43 1.99 -13.33
N LEU A 208 31.55 0.97 -13.27
CA LEU A 208 30.71 0.62 -14.42
C LEU A 208 29.83 1.79 -14.86
N ARG A 209 29.23 2.53 -13.92
CA ARG A 209 28.41 3.72 -14.23
C ARG A 209 29.23 4.82 -14.91
N GLN A 210 30.45 5.06 -14.45
CA GLN A 210 31.38 5.98 -15.11
C GLN A 210 31.74 5.51 -16.52
N TRP A 211 32.19 4.27 -16.67
CA TRP A 211 32.64 3.71 -17.93
C TRP A 211 31.54 3.61 -18.98
N VAL A 212 30.31 3.23 -18.58
CA VAL A 212 29.15 3.19 -19.49
C VAL A 212 28.88 4.58 -20.07
N ASN A 213 28.94 5.62 -19.25
CA ASN A 213 28.73 6.99 -19.72
C ASN A 213 29.87 7.48 -20.65
N GLU A 214 31.13 7.22 -20.29
CA GLU A 214 32.31 7.71 -21.03
C GLU A 214 32.62 6.89 -22.30
N SER A 215 32.36 5.58 -22.29
CA SER A 215 32.45 4.72 -23.48
C SER A 215 31.40 5.06 -24.53
N GLY A 216 30.38 5.85 -24.16
CA GLY A 216 29.38 6.39 -25.06
C GLY A 216 28.17 5.48 -25.27
N VAL A 217 27.94 4.51 -24.38
CA VAL A 217 26.70 3.71 -24.35
C VAL A 217 25.54 4.62 -24.00
N ARG A 218 24.44 4.52 -24.74
CA ARG A 218 23.21 5.26 -24.46
C ARG A 218 21.99 4.35 -24.44
N TRP A 219 21.85 3.50 -25.45
CA TRP A 219 20.69 2.63 -25.58
C TRP A 219 20.95 1.51 -26.58
N GLY A 220 20.12 0.47 -26.55
CA GLY A 220 20.14 -0.61 -27.53
C GLY A 220 21.19 -1.67 -27.23
N MET A 221 20.76 -2.93 -27.23
CA MET A 221 21.66 -4.06 -26.92
C MET A 221 22.68 -4.28 -28.05
N ASP A 222 22.18 -4.34 -29.28
CA ASP A 222 22.92 -4.54 -30.53
C ASP A 222 22.23 -3.84 -31.70
N ASP A 223 22.86 -3.83 -32.88
CA ASP A 223 22.24 -3.26 -34.09
C ASP A 223 20.98 -4.02 -34.53
N ASP A 224 20.84 -5.30 -34.19
CA ASP A 224 19.64 -6.08 -34.47
C ASP A 224 18.44 -5.53 -33.67
N ASN A 225 18.66 -5.20 -32.38
CA ASN A 225 17.68 -4.50 -31.56
C ASN A 225 17.25 -3.15 -32.15
N VAL A 226 18.20 -2.38 -32.67
CA VAL A 226 17.90 -1.09 -33.30
C VAL A 226 17.03 -1.28 -34.55
N ARG A 227 17.33 -2.30 -35.37
CA ARG A 227 16.55 -2.62 -36.58
C ARG A 227 15.16 -3.16 -36.26
N GLU A 228 15.01 -3.95 -35.20
CA GLU A 228 13.69 -4.43 -34.72
C GLU A 228 12.76 -3.29 -34.31
N LEU A 229 13.31 -2.12 -33.97
CA LEU A 229 12.55 -0.91 -33.66
C LEU A 229 12.30 -0.03 -34.90
N ASP A 230 12.58 -0.53 -36.11
CA ASP A 230 12.50 0.20 -37.38
C ASP A 230 13.35 1.49 -37.40
N LEU A 231 14.48 1.48 -36.68
CA LEU A 231 15.43 2.60 -36.63
C LEU A 231 16.70 2.30 -37.43
N PRO A 232 17.38 3.33 -37.98
CA PRO A 232 18.62 3.13 -38.71
C PRO A 232 19.74 2.68 -37.77
N ALA A 233 20.29 1.49 -38.02
CA ALA A 233 21.45 0.99 -37.28
C ALA A 233 22.69 1.84 -37.59
N THR A 234 23.24 2.48 -36.56
CA THR A 234 24.43 3.34 -36.67
C THR A 234 25.73 2.62 -36.29
N GLY A 235 25.66 1.44 -35.67
CA GLY A 235 26.82 0.73 -35.14
C GLY A 235 27.47 1.40 -33.92
N GLN A 236 26.88 2.49 -33.41
CA GLN A 236 27.43 3.32 -32.33
C GLN A 236 26.40 3.53 -31.23
N HIS A 237 26.87 3.86 -30.03
CA HIS A 237 26.06 4.14 -28.84
C HIS A 237 25.22 2.98 -28.26
N THR A 238 25.39 1.78 -28.81
CA THR A 238 24.83 0.53 -28.27
C THR A 238 25.69 -0.06 -27.15
N TRP A 239 25.12 -0.96 -26.35
CA TRP A 239 25.85 -1.73 -25.34
C TRP A 239 26.99 -2.52 -25.97
N ARG A 240 26.75 -3.18 -27.11
CA ARG A 240 27.80 -3.88 -27.86
C ARG A 240 28.94 -2.96 -28.28
N PHE A 241 28.63 -1.74 -28.72
CA PHE A 241 29.65 -0.75 -29.08
C PHE A 241 30.51 -0.36 -27.87
N GLY A 242 29.87 0.06 -26.77
CA GLY A 242 30.61 0.48 -25.57
C GLY A 242 31.41 -0.65 -24.92
N LEU A 243 30.85 -1.85 -24.84
CA LEU A 243 31.57 -3.04 -24.39
C LEU A 243 32.79 -3.35 -25.27
N THR A 244 32.63 -3.22 -26.60
CA THR A 244 33.75 -3.44 -27.53
C THR A 244 34.86 -2.42 -27.27
N ARG A 245 34.52 -1.16 -27.01
CA ARG A 245 35.51 -0.13 -26.64
C ARG A 245 36.24 -0.44 -25.34
N MET A 246 35.50 -0.87 -24.31
CA MET A 246 36.09 -1.21 -23.00
C MET A 246 37.00 -2.44 -23.10
N LEU A 247 36.56 -3.51 -23.76
CA LEU A 247 37.35 -4.72 -23.97
C LEU A 247 38.55 -4.46 -24.90
N LEU A 248 38.41 -3.59 -25.88
CA LEU A 248 39.51 -3.18 -26.74
C LEU A 248 40.56 -2.38 -25.96
N GLY A 249 40.13 -1.44 -25.09
CA GLY A 249 41.01 -0.67 -24.21
C GLY A 249 41.77 -1.50 -23.17
N TYR A 250 41.29 -2.72 -22.88
CA TYR A 250 42.07 -3.68 -22.10
C TYR A 250 43.28 -4.22 -22.87
N ALA A 251 43.16 -4.40 -24.20
CA ALA A 251 44.18 -5.04 -25.04
C ALA A 251 45.06 -4.07 -25.82
N MET A 252 44.54 -2.88 -26.16
CA MET A 252 45.16 -1.89 -27.04
C MET A 252 44.91 -0.48 -26.47
N ASP A 253 45.97 0.30 -26.35
CA ASP A 253 45.91 1.71 -25.92
C ASP A 253 45.29 2.57 -27.03
N SER A 254 44.46 3.56 -26.67
CA SER A 254 43.83 4.49 -27.62
C SER A 254 44.81 5.21 -28.55
N ARG A 255 46.09 5.36 -28.14
CA ARG A 255 47.15 5.97 -28.95
C ARG A 255 47.50 5.16 -30.20
N GLU A 256 47.26 3.85 -30.18
CA GLU A 256 47.54 2.96 -31.31
C GLU A 256 46.49 3.09 -32.44
N GLY A 257 45.44 3.90 -32.22
CA GLY A 257 44.42 4.22 -33.21
C GLY A 257 43.15 3.37 -33.08
N GLU A 258 42.31 3.41 -34.12
CA GLU A 258 41.05 2.66 -34.15
C GLU A 258 41.24 1.23 -34.64
N TRP A 259 40.45 0.31 -34.09
CA TRP A 259 40.32 -1.07 -34.57
C TRP A 259 38.89 -1.32 -35.03
N GLN A 260 38.70 -1.76 -36.29
CA GLN A 260 37.36 -1.98 -36.87
C GLN A 260 36.42 -0.76 -36.74
N SER A 261 36.95 0.46 -36.91
CA SER A 261 36.22 1.74 -36.73
C SER A 261 35.75 2.00 -35.28
N VAL A 262 36.38 1.35 -34.31
CA VAL A 262 36.10 1.50 -32.88
C VAL A 262 37.39 1.95 -32.17
N LEU A 263 37.32 3.08 -31.47
CA LEU A 263 38.46 3.58 -30.68
C LEU A 263 38.47 2.94 -29.28
N PRO A 264 39.63 2.43 -28.79
CA PRO A 264 39.74 1.88 -27.44
C PRO A 264 39.34 2.87 -26.35
N TYR A 265 38.94 2.36 -25.19
CA TYR A 265 38.64 3.15 -23.99
C TYR A 265 39.55 2.72 -22.83
N ASP A 266 40.52 3.58 -22.48
CA ASP A 266 41.68 3.21 -21.67
C ASP A 266 41.40 3.13 -20.16
N GLU A 267 40.32 3.73 -19.67
CA GLU A 267 40.02 3.73 -18.21
C GLU A 267 39.67 2.33 -17.69
N SER A 268 39.32 1.40 -18.57
CA SER A 268 39.09 -0.01 -18.23
C SER A 268 40.34 -0.88 -18.32
N SER A 269 41.55 -0.31 -18.32
CA SER A 269 42.81 -1.08 -18.29
C SER A 269 43.21 -1.54 -16.88
N GLY A 270 44.02 -2.60 -16.80
CA GLY A 270 44.57 -3.13 -15.53
C GLY A 270 43.69 -4.18 -14.84
N LEU A 271 43.84 -4.33 -13.52
CA LEU A 271 43.10 -5.34 -12.74
C LEU A 271 41.59 -5.07 -12.71
N ILE A 272 41.18 -3.81 -12.82
CA ILE A 272 39.78 -3.38 -12.79
C ILE A 272 39.02 -3.86 -14.04
N ALA A 273 39.73 -4.24 -15.11
CA ALA A 273 39.14 -4.76 -16.36
C ALA A 273 38.28 -6.01 -16.16
N GLU A 274 38.48 -6.77 -15.08
CA GLU A 274 37.63 -7.90 -14.70
C GLU A 274 36.14 -7.49 -14.60
N LEU A 275 35.86 -6.27 -14.13
CA LEU A 275 34.49 -5.73 -14.06
C LEU A 275 33.82 -5.61 -15.43
N VAL A 276 34.58 -5.33 -16.49
CA VAL A 276 34.05 -5.30 -17.86
C VAL A 276 33.60 -6.70 -18.28
N GLY A 277 34.34 -7.74 -17.88
CA GLY A 277 33.95 -9.13 -18.10
C GLY A 277 32.64 -9.49 -17.39
N ASN A 278 32.48 -9.05 -16.14
CA ASN A 278 31.24 -9.26 -15.37
C ASN A 278 30.05 -8.54 -16.01
N LEU A 279 30.23 -7.28 -16.43
CA LEU A 279 29.19 -6.52 -17.16
C LEU A 279 28.85 -7.17 -18.51
N ALA A 280 29.85 -7.65 -19.25
CA ALA A 280 29.64 -8.34 -20.51
C ALA A 280 28.84 -9.64 -20.32
N SER A 281 29.11 -10.39 -19.24
CA SER A 281 28.36 -11.59 -18.86
C SER A 281 26.88 -11.27 -18.58
N LEU A 282 26.60 -10.22 -17.80
CA LEU A 282 25.23 -9.74 -17.56
C LEU A 282 24.51 -9.43 -18.87
N LEU A 283 25.13 -8.61 -19.72
CA LEU A 283 24.53 -8.16 -20.97
C LEU A 283 24.28 -9.32 -21.93
N MET A 284 25.20 -10.30 -21.98
CA MET A 284 25.01 -11.53 -22.75
C MET A 284 23.79 -12.30 -22.24
N GLN A 285 23.64 -12.46 -20.93
CA GLN A 285 22.50 -13.15 -20.32
C GLN A 285 21.17 -12.42 -20.62
N LEU A 286 21.15 -11.09 -20.50
CA LEU A 286 20.00 -10.26 -20.86
C LEU A 286 19.59 -10.44 -22.33
N ASN A 287 20.55 -10.47 -23.25
CA ASN A 287 20.26 -10.65 -24.67
C ASN A 287 19.75 -12.06 -25.01
N LEU A 288 20.27 -13.09 -24.33
CA LEU A 288 19.76 -14.47 -24.47
C LEU A 288 18.29 -14.55 -24.07
N TRP A 289 17.96 -14.02 -22.88
CA TRP A 289 16.59 -14.01 -22.38
C TRP A 289 15.65 -13.14 -23.21
N ARG A 290 16.09 -11.95 -23.64
CA ARG A 290 15.32 -11.10 -24.58
C ARG A 290 14.84 -11.89 -25.80
N ARG A 291 15.76 -12.60 -26.47
CA ARG A 291 15.44 -13.38 -27.68
C ARG A 291 14.56 -14.58 -27.35
N GLY A 292 14.82 -15.26 -26.22
CA GLY A 292 14.02 -16.40 -25.77
C GLY A 292 12.58 -16.03 -25.42
N LEU A 293 12.36 -14.88 -24.78
CA LEU A 293 11.07 -14.40 -24.31
C LEU A 293 10.20 -13.75 -25.40
N ALA A 294 10.78 -13.41 -26.55
CA ALA A 294 10.07 -12.72 -27.63
C ALA A 294 9.02 -13.59 -28.34
N GLN A 295 9.19 -14.91 -28.35
CA GLN A 295 8.27 -15.83 -29.04
C GLN A 295 7.08 -16.18 -28.15
N GLN A 296 5.89 -16.19 -28.74
CA GLN A 296 4.68 -16.72 -28.11
C GLN A 296 4.79 -18.23 -27.97
N ARG A 297 4.30 -18.77 -26.85
CA ARG A 297 4.42 -20.21 -26.54
C ARG A 297 3.12 -20.78 -25.98
N PRO A 298 2.89 -22.10 -26.07
CA PRO A 298 1.79 -22.74 -25.38
C PRO A 298 1.98 -22.55 -23.87
N LEU A 299 0.86 -22.51 -23.13
CA LEU A 299 0.88 -22.19 -21.71
C LEU A 299 1.82 -23.11 -20.87
N ALA A 300 1.87 -24.40 -21.21
CA ALA A 300 2.74 -25.37 -20.53
C ALA A 300 4.25 -25.09 -20.71
N GLU A 301 4.66 -24.49 -21.82
CA GLU A 301 6.08 -24.17 -22.09
C GLU A 301 6.57 -22.96 -21.28
N TRP A 302 5.66 -22.18 -20.70
CA TRP A 302 6.00 -21.06 -19.81
C TRP A 302 6.34 -21.51 -18.38
N LEU A 303 5.99 -22.73 -17.98
CA LEU A 303 6.24 -23.23 -16.62
C LEU A 303 7.70 -23.11 -16.15
N PRO A 304 8.71 -23.63 -16.88
CA PRO A 304 10.10 -23.57 -16.41
C PRO A 304 10.71 -22.16 -16.48
N VAL A 305 10.15 -21.28 -17.32
CA VAL A 305 10.72 -19.97 -17.64
C VAL A 305 10.97 -19.12 -16.39
N CYS A 306 10.03 -19.08 -15.45
CA CYS A 306 10.19 -18.31 -14.22
C CYS A 306 11.39 -18.77 -13.41
N ARG A 307 11.48 -20.08 -13.15
CA ARG A 307 12.54 -20.66 -12.34
C ARG A 307 13.91 -20.51 -12.98
N ASP A 308 14.00 -20.74 -14.29
CA ASP A 308 15.25 -20.60 -15.04
C ASP A 308 15.72 -19.14 -15.04
N LEU A 309 14.81 -18.18 -15.25
CA LEU A 309 15.13 -16.76 -15.20
C LEU A 309 15.57 -16.33 -13.79
N LEU A 310 14.91 -16.85 -12.75
CA LEU A 310 15.31 -16.59 -11.36
C LEU A 310 16.74 -17.09 -11.08
N ASN A 311 17.02 -18.34 -11.47
CA ASN A 311 18.33 -18.95 -11.27
C ASN A 311 19.43 -18.23 -12.05
N ASP A 312 19.13 -17.69 -13.22
CA ASP A 312 20.13 -17.05 -14.07
C ASP A 312 20.53 -15.64 -13.59
N PHE A 313 19.58 -14.87 -13.06
CA PHE A 313 19.80 -13.46 -12.69
C PHE A 313 19.94 -13.19 -11.20
N PHE A 314 19.46 -14.07 -10.32
CA PHE A 314 19.49 -13.81 -8.89
C PHE A 314 20.31 -14.85 -8.13
N LEU A 315 21.10 -14.36 -7.17
CA LEU A 315 21.74 -15.19 -6.15
C LEU A 315 20.96 -14.98 -4.84
N PRO A 316 20.10 -15.93 -4.42
CA PRO A 316 19.21 -15.74 -3.28
C PRO A 316 19.97 -15.54 -1.97
N ASP A 317 19.48 -14.64 -1.13
CA ASP A 317 19.85 -14.48 0.27
C ASP A 317 18.70 -14.88 1.20
N SER A 318 18.93 -14.88 2.52
CA SER A 318 17.91 -15.30 3.50
C SER A 318 16.65 -14.44 3.52
N GLU A 319 16.71 -13.19 3.05
CA GLU A 319 15.56 -12.27 3.06
C GLU A 319 14.76 -12.36 1.76
N THR A 320 15.44 -12.60 0.63
CA THR A 320 14.86 -12.65 -0.70
C THR A 320 14.33 -14.03 -1.07
N GLU A 321 14.80 -15.11 -0.45
CA GLU A 321 14.35 -16.48 -0.74
C GLU A 321 12.82 -16.63 -0.66
N ALA A 322 12.20 -16.05 0.37
CA ALA A 322 10.74 -16.05 0.51
C ALA A 322 10.03 -15.25 -0.60
N ALA A 323 10.62 -14.13 -1.03
CA ALA A 323 10.07 -13.32 -2.12
C ALA A 323 10.20 -14.01 -3.48
N LEU A 324 11.31 -14.70 -3.73
CA LEU A 324 11.52 -15.48 -4.95
C LEU A 324 10.57 -16.67 -5.03
N ALA A 325 10.38 -17.39 -3.93
CA ALA A 325 9.40 -18.47 -3.84
C ALA A 325 7.97 -17.96 -4.11
N LEU A 326 7.64 -16.75 -3.66
CA LEU A 326 6.35 -16.12 -3.95
C LEU A 326 6.16 -15.88 -5.46
N ILE A 327 7.21 -15.43 -6.19
CA ILE A 327 7.15 -15.27 -7.65
C ILE A 327 6.81 -16.61 -8.30
N GLU A 328 7.55 -17.67 -7.97
CA GLU A 328 7.33 -19.00 -8.53
C GLU A 328 5.91 -19.51 -8.24
N GLN A 329 5.42 -19.32 -7.02
CA GLN A 329 4.07 -19.71 -6.62
C GLN A 329 3.01 -18.98 -7.44
N GLN A 330 3.13 -17.66 -7.61
CA GLN A 330 2.15 -16.89 -8.37
C GLN A 330 2.23 -17.20 -9.88
N TRP A 331 3.43 -17.38 -10.42
CA TRP A 331 3.64 -17.78 -11.82
C TRP A 331 2.97 -19.12 -12.12
N LEU A 332 3.22 -20.12 -11.27
CA LEU A 332 2.59 -21.44 -11.37
C LEU A 332 1.05 -21.31 -11.32
N ALA A 333 0.53 -20.55 -10.35
CA ALA A 333 -0.92 -20.37 -10.20
C ALA A 333 -1.57 -19.67 -11.42
N VAL A 334 -0.86 -18.77 -12.13
CA VAL A 334 -1.38 -18.13 -13.35
C VAL A 334 -1.49 -19.17 -14.46
N ILE A 335 -0.45 -19.96 -14.66
CA ILE A 335 -0.40 -20.97 -15.71
C ILE A 335 -1.39 -22.09 -15.43
N ASP A 336 -1.45 -22.61 -14.21
CA ASP A 336 -2.37 -23.70 -13.84
C ASP A 336 -3.84 -23.29 -14.09
N SER A 337 -4.21 -22.04 -13.77
CA SER A 337 -5.56 -21.53 -14.06
C SER A 337 -5.92 -21.61 -15.54
N GLY A 338 -4.98 -21.30 -16.43
CA GLY A 338 -5.22 -21.39 -17.88
C GLY A 338 -5.16 -22.82 -18.44
N LEU A 339 -4.37 -23.70 -17.82
CA LEU A 339 -4.32 -25.13 -18.16
C LEU A 339 -5.62 -25.83 -17.74
N GLU A 340 -6.15 -25.53 -16.56
CA GLU A 340 -7.45 -26.04 -16.08
C GLU A 340 -8.60 -25.61 -17.00
N ALA A 341 -8.53 -24.38 -17.52
CA ALA A 341 -9.47 -23.87 -18.51
C ALA A 341 -9.26 -24.44 -19.93
N GLN A 342 -8.24 -25.29 -20.13
CA GLN A 342 -7.89 -25.91 -21.42
C GLN A 342 -7.63 -24.89 -22.53
N TYR A 343 -6.95 -23.79 -22.22
CA TYR A 343 -6.59 -22.79 -23.22
C TYR A 343 -5.57 -23.35 -24.23
N GLY A 344 -5.99 -23.51 -25.49
CA GLY A 344 -5.21 -24.19 -26.52
C GLY A 344 -4.30 -23.29 -27.37
N ASP A 345 -4.55 -21.98 -27.38
CA ASP A 345 -3.79 -21.04 -28.22
C ASP A 345 -2.46 -20.64 -27.56
N GLN A 346 -1.58 -20.08 -28.39
CA GLN A 346 -0.30 -19.52 -27.93
C GLN A 346 -0.55 -18.26 -27.09
N VAL A 347 0.24 -18.09 -26.02
CA VAL A 347 0.12 -16.95 -25.12
C VAL A 347 1.38 -16.07 -25.24
N PRO A 348 1.21 -14.75 -25.46
CA PRO A 348 2.32 -13.80 -25.39
C PRO A 348 2.74 -13.55 -23.95
N LEU A 349 4.03 -13.29 -23.73
CA LEU A 349 4.58 -13.01 -22.41
C LEU A 349 3.92 -11.83 -21.71
N THR A 350 3.52 -10.80 -22.47
CA THR A 350 2.89 -9.59 -21.92
C THR A 350 1.68 -9.91 -21.06
N LEU A 351 0.87 -10.90 -21.44
CA LEU A 351 -0.32 -11.31 -20.68
C LEU A 351 0.07 -11.93 -19.33
N LEU A 352 1.06 -12.82 -19.33
CA LEU A 352 1.54 -13.47 -18.10
C LEU A 352 2.24 -12.47 -17.17
N ARG A 353 3.03 -11.55 -17.74
CA ARG A 353 3.70 -10.47 -16.99
C ARG A 353 2.68 -9.56 -16.31
N ASP A 354 1.66 -9.10 -17.04
CA ASP A 354 0.70 -8.14 -16.53
C ASP A 354 -0.19 -8.78 -15.44
N GLU A 355 -0.62 -10.02 -15.63
CA GLU A 355 -1.34 -10.80 -14.61
C GLU A 355 -0.47 -11.08 -13.38
N LEU A 356 0.80 -11.47 -13.57
CA LEU A 356 1.72 -11.67 -12.45
C LEU A 356 1.93 -10.38 -11.66
N ALA A 357 2.15 -9.25 -12.34
CA ALA A 357 2.30 -7.95 -11.71
C ALA A 357 1.05 -7.58 -10.88
N GLN A 358 -0.14 -7.78 -11.45
CA GLN A 358 -1.40 -7.55 -10.76
C GLN A 358 -1.57 -8.45 -9.53
N ARG A 359 -1.24 -9.74 -9.63
CA ARG A 359 -1.30 -10.67 -8.48
C ARG A 359 -0.32 -10.27 -7.39
N LEU A 360 0.93 -9.94 -7.74
CA LEU A 360 1.93 -9.49 -6.77
C LEU A 360 1.55 -8.16 -6.10
N ASP A 361 0.86 -7.26 -6.80
CA ASP A 361 0.32 -6.02 -6.24
C ASP A 361 -0.84 -6.28 -5.26
N GLN A 362 -1.62 -7.34 -5.49
CA GLN A 362 -2.71 -7.75 -4.59
C GLN A 362 -2.22 -8.57 -3.39
N GLN A 363 -1.05 -9.22 -3.48
CA GLN A 363 -0.46 -9.93 -2.36
C GLN A 363 -0.04 -8.95 -1.26
N ARG A 364 -0.63 -9.15 -0.07
CA ARG A 364 -0.40 -8.32 1.10
C ARG A 364 0.41 -9.12 2.11
N ILE A 365 1.52 -8.56 2.58
CA ILE A 365 2.37 -9.22 3.59
C ILE A 365 1.89 -8.81 4.98
N SER A 366 1.36 -9.77 5.75
CA SER A 366 0.80 -9.55 7.09
C SER A 366 1.38 -10.45 8.20
N GLN A 367 2.56 -11.05 7.98
CA GLN A 367 3.12 -12.07 8.90
C GLN A 367 3.39 -11.59 10.35
N ARG A 368 3.45 -10.28 10.60
CA ARG A 368 3.72 -9.71 11.94
C ARG A 368 2.49 -9.17 12.67
N PHE A 369 1.29 -9.46 12.18
CA PHE A 369 0.05 -9.03 12.83
C PHE A 369 -0.10 -9.70 14.22
N LEU A 370 -0.30 -8.91 15.28
CA LEU A 370 -0.46 -9.34 16.68
C LEU A 370 0.78 -9.96 17.36
N ALA A 371 1.98 -9.70 16.85
CA ALA A 371 3.22 -10.30 17.36
C ALA A 371 3.86 -9.60 18.59
N GLY A 372 3.09 -8.83 19.38
CA GLY A 372 3.57 -8.08 20.55
C GLY A 372 3.82 -6.56 20.43
N PRO A 373 4.25 -5.99 19.27
CA PRO A 373 4.45 -4.54 19.12
C PRO A 373 3.14 -3.80 18.80
N VAL A 374 3.21 -2.46 18.71
CA VAL A 374 2.14 -1.63 18.13
C VAL A 374 1.90 -2.04 16.67
N ASN A 375 0.67 -2.40 16.33
CA ASN A 375 0.31 -2.81 14.98
C ASN A 375 -0.10 -1.61 14.14
N ILE A 376 0.56 -1.40 13.00
CA ILE A 376 0.24 -0.33 12.06
C ILE A 376 -0.17 -0.94 10.72
N CYS A 377 -1.42 -0.76 10.31
CA CYS A 377 -2.00 -1.48 9.17
C CYS A 377 -3.06 -0.67 8.42
N THR A 378 -3.64 -1.26 7.38
CA THR A 378 -4.83 -0.70 6.73
C THR A 378 -6.13 -1.17 7.38
N LEU A 379 -7.20 -0.37 7.26
CA LEU A 379 -8.54 -0.85 7.60
C LEU A 379 -8.93 -1.99 6.63
N MET A 380 -9.04 -3.21 7.16
CA MET A 380 -9.36 -4.42 6.40
C MET A 380 -10.71 -5.00 6.86
N PRO A 381 -11.65 -5.28 5.93
CA PRO A 381 -12.93 -5.89 6.29
C PRO A 381 -12.77 -7.21 7.03
N MET A 382 -13.74 -7.54 7.90
CA MET A 382 -13.80 -8.82 8.62
C MET A 382 -12.65 -9.06 9.60
N ARG A 383 -11.92 -7.99 9.97
CA ARG A 383 -10.82 -8.01 10.95
C ARG A 383 -11.11 -7.03 12.09
N SER A 384 -12.32 -7.07 12.63
CA SER A 384 -12.73 -6.26 13.78
C SER A 384 -12.32 -6.96 15.08
N ILE A 385 -11.12 -6.64 15.57
CA ILE A 385 -10.55 -7.17 16.82
C ILE A 385 -10.62 -6.05 17.87
N PRO A 386 -11.08 -6.32 19.09
CA PRO A 386 -11.09 -5.32 20.15
C PRO A 386 -9.67 -4.96 20.59
N PHE A 387 -9.41 -3.67 20.73
CA PHE A 387 -8.16 -3.11 21.24
C PHE A 387 -8.47 -2.04 22.28
N LYS A 388 -7.61 -1.91 23.30
CA LYS A 388 -7.72 -0.81 24.27
C LYS A 388 -7.62 0.54 23.57
N VAL A 389 -6.68 0.68 22.64
CA VAL A 389 -6.46 1.92 21.89
C VAL A 389 -6.55 1.67 20.40
N VAL A 390 -7.47 2.38 19.74
CA VAL A 390 -7.65 2.37 18.28
C VAL A 390 -7.33 3.76 17.73
N CYS A 391 -6.35 3.83 16.83
CA CYS A 391 -5.95 5.07 16.16
C CYS A 391 -6.28 5.02 14.68
N LEU A 392 -6.96 6.03 14.14
CA LEU A 392 -7.27 6.19 12.72
C LEU A 392 -6.51 7.41 12.18
N LEU A 393 -5.59 7.23 11.23
CA LEU A 393 -4.87 8.34 10.59
C LEU A 393 -5.30 8.57 9.15
N GLY A 394 -5.12 9.80 8.68
CA GLY A 394 -5.39 10.13 7.29
C GLY A 394 -6.88 10.05 6.93
N MET A 395 -7.78 10.30 7.88
CA MET A 395 -9.24 10.29 7.69
C MET A 395 -9.74 11.54 6.92
N ASN A 396 -9.11 11.81 5.78
CA ASN A 396 -9.39 12.94 4.92
C ASN A 396 -10.53 12.64 3.95
N ASP A 397 -11.31 13.66 3.61
CA ASP A 397 -12.25 13.58 2.49
C ASP A 397 -11.53 13.27 1.16
N GLY A 398 -12.13 12.40 0.36
CA GLY A 398 -11.54 11.82 -0.85
C GLY A 398 -10.50 10.71 -0.63
N VAL A 399 -9.98 10.54 0.59
CA VAL A 399 -9.06 9.44 0.94
C VAL A 399 -9.81 8.30 1.63
N TYR A 400 -10.68 8.64 2.59
CA TYR A 400 -11.55 7.70 3.29
C TYR A 400 -12.97 8.25 3.35
N PRO A 401 -14.04 7.47 3.11
CA PRO A 401 -14.04 6.06 2.69
C PRO A 401 -13.46 5.89 1.28
N ARG A 402 -12.77 4.77 1.03
CA ARG A 402 -12.16 4.47 -0.27
C ARG A 402 -13.26 4.20 -1.29
N THR A 403 -13.13 4.79 -2.48
CA THR A 403 -14.09 4.61 -3.57
C THR A 403 -13.46 3.88 -4.74
N LEU A 404 -14.09 2.79 -5.17
CA LEU A 404 -13.85 2.14 -6.45
C LEU A 404 -15.16 2.20 -7.22
N PRO A 405 -15.26 3.00 -8.30
CA PRO A 405 -16.48 3.03 -9.09
C PRO A 405 -16.70 1.65 -9.71
N PRO A 406 -17.94 1.12 -9.67
CA PRO A 406 -18.25 -0.13 -10.34
C PRO A 406 -18.05 0.03 -11.85
N LEU A 407 -17.82 -1.09 -12.54
CA LEU A 407 -17.74 -1.11 -13.99
C LEU A 407 -19.09 -0.66 -14.57
N GLY A 408 -19.09 0.16 -15.61
CA GLY A 408 -20.34 0.72 -16.17
C GLY A 408 -21.32 -0.33 -16.72
N PHE A 409 -20.83 -1.54 -16.98
CA PHE A 409 -21.60 -2.70 -17.45
C PHE A 409 -21.95 -3.69 -16.33
N ASP A 410 -21.65 -3.39 -15.07
CA ASP A 410 -22.09 -4.20 -13.93
C ASP A 410 -23.59 -3.96 -13.67
N LEU A 411 -24.42 -4.92 -14.08
CA LEU A 411 -25.87 -4.88 -13.91
C LEU A 411 -26.31 -4.96 -12.44
N MET A 412 -25.51 -5.57 -11.55
CA MET A 412 -25.82 -5.65 -10.12
C MET A 412 -25.84 -4.25 -9.50
N SER A 413 -24.91 -3.38 -9.92
CA SER A 413 -24.87 -1.99 -9.46
C SER A 413 -26.11 -1.17 -9.84
N GLN A 414 -26.78 -1.54 -10.94
CA GLN A 414 -27.99 -0.85 -11.42
C GLN A 414 -29.27 -1.31 -10.69
N LYS A 415 -29.28 -2.54 -10.14
CA LYS A 415 -30.41 -3.11 -9.40
C LYS A 415 -29.93 -3.74 -8.08
N PRO A 416 -29.55 -2.91 -7.08
CA PRO A 416 -29.00 -3.41 -5.83
C PRO A 416 -30.01 -4.28 -5.07
N GLN A 417 -29.53 -5.40 -4.53
CA GLN A 417 -30.25 -6.29 -3.63
C GLN A 417 -29.58 -6.33 -2.25
N ARG A 418 -30.32 -6.81 -1.23
CA ARG A 418 -29.74 -7.01 0.10
C ARG A 418 -28.71 -8.13 0.03
N GLY A 419 -27.53 -7.87 0.57
CA GLY A 419 -26.37 -8.75 0.44
C GLY A 419 -25.36 -8.30 -0.62
N ASP A 420 -25.73 -7.40 -1.52
CA ASP A 420 -24.77 -6.81 -2.46
C ASP A 420 -23.73 -5.99 -1.69
N ARG A 421 -22.46 -6.26 -1.96
CA ARG A 421 -21.34 -5.54 -1.35
C ARG A 421 -20.93 -4.35 -2.18
N SER A 422 -20.60 -3.26 -1.50
CA SER A 422 -19.96 -2.11 -2.13
C SER A 422 -18.77 -1.68 -1.28
N ARG A 423 -17.66 -1.29 -1.92
CA ARG A 423 -16.45 -0.88 -1.19
C ARG A 423 -16.71 0.31 -0.26
N ARG A 424 -17.59 1.22 -0.69
CA ARG A 424 -18.00 2.38 0.11
C ARG A 424 -18.76 1.97 1.36
N ASP A 425 -19.71 1.03 1.25
CA ASP A 425 -20.47 0.57 2.41
C ASP A 425 -19.61 -0.28 3.34
N ASP A 426 -18.71 -1.11 2.79
CA ASP A 426 -17.69 -1.84 3.56
C ASP A 426 -16.82 -0.89 4.38
N ASP A 427 -16.27 0.16 3.76
CA ASP A 427 -15.41 1.12 4.45
C ASP A 427 -16.17 1.92 5.52
N ARG A 428 -17.42 2.31 5.29
CA ARG A 428 -18.23 2.99 6.31
C ARG A 428 -18.54 2.06 7.49
N TYR A 429 -18.81 0.79 7.20
CA TYR A 429 -19.00 -0.23 8.22
C TYR A 429 -17.72 -0.47 9.02
N LEU A 430 -16.56 -0.46 8.37
CA LEU A 430 -15.25 -0.55 9.03
C LEU A 430 -15.00 0.60 10.02
N PHE A 431 -15.48 1.81 9.71
CA PHE A 431 -15.40 2.93 10.66
C PHE A 431 -16.22 2.65 11.93
N LEU A 432 -17.42 2.12 11.74
CA LEU A 432 -18.30 1.71 12.84
C LEU A 432 -17.67 0.57 13.66
N GLU A 433 -17.08 -0.43 13.00
CA GLU A 433 -16.33 -1.50 13.65
C GLU A 433 -15.15 -0.96 14.46
N ALA A 434 -14.40 0.00 13.93
CA ALA A 434 -13.29 0.64 14.66
C ALA A 434 -13.77 1.39 15.91
N LEU A 435 -14.91 2.08 15.82
CA LEU A 435 -15.54 2.76 16.96
C LEU A 435 -16.01 1.76 18.02
N MET A 436 -16.63 0.66 17.61
CA MET A 436 -17.14 -0.37 18.53
C MET A 436 -16.04 -1.24 19.15
N SER A 437 -14.90 -1.39 18.46
CA SER A 437 -13.77 -2.20 18.91
C SER A 437 -12.77 -1.45 19.79
N ALA A 438 -12.92 -0.13 19.96
CA ALA A 438 -12.09 0.65 20.87
C ALA A 438 -12.61 0.50 22.32
N GLU A 439 -11.84 -0.15 23.20
CA GLU A 439 -12.28 -0.40 24.59
C GLU A 439 -11.97 0.76 25.55
N GLN A 440 -10.94 1.57 25.28
CA GLN A 440 -10.57 2.67 26.17
C GLN A 440 -10.40 4.00 25.43
N THR A 441 -9.79 3.99 24.25
CA THR A 441 -9.53 5.22 23.51
C THR A 441 -9.66 5.05 21.99
N LEU A 442 -10.41 5.96 21.38
CA LEU A 442 -10.47 6.20 19.96
C LEU A 442 -9.73 7.50 19.61
N TYR A 443 -8.61 7.36 18.91
CA TYR A 443 -7.84 8.46 18.35
C TYR A 443 -8.17 8.61 16.86
N ILE A 444 -8.58 9.80 16.43
CA ILE A 444 -8.86 10.09 15.02
C ILE A 444 -7.97 11.25 14.59
N SER A 445 -7.33 11.14 13.43
CA SER A 445 -6.54 12.21 12.85
C SER A 445 -6.76 12.35 11.35
N TYR A 446 -6.64 13.58 10.88
CA TYR A 446 -6.67 13.94 9.47
C TYR A 446 -5.74 15.12 9.19
N ILE A 447 -5.48 15.35 7.90
CA ILE A 447 -4.59 16.39 7.43
C ILE A 447 -5.42 17.64 7.10
N GLY A 448 -5.22 18.69 7.88
CA GLY A 448 -5.79 20.00 7.64
C GLY A 448 -5.17 20.69 6.42
N PRO A 449 -5.80 21.77 5.92
CA PRO A 449 -5.29 22.50 4.77
C PRO A 449 -3.98 23.22 5.10
N PHE A 450 -3.07 23.25 4.12
CA PHE A 450 -1.83 24.02 4.18
C PHE A 450 -2.06 25.50 3.83
N ASP A 451 -3.06 25.78 2.98
CA ASP A 451 -3.40 27.12 2.49
C ASP A 451 -4.87 27.44 2.84
N PRO A 452 -5.20 28.59 3.48
CA PRO A 452 -6.56 28.95 3.89
C PRO A 452 -7.60 28.97 2.74
N GLY A 453 -7.19 28.91 1.48
CA GLY A 453 -8.07 28.82 0.31
C GLY A 453 -8.51 27.39 -0.09
N GLN A 454 -7.85 26.34 0.40
CA GLN A 454 -8.26 24.94 0.15
C GLN A 454 -9.00 24.37 1.36
N GLN A 455 -10.17 23.78 1.15
CA GLN A 455 -10.87 23.04 2.21
C GLN A 455 -10.43 21.58 2.18
N ARG A 456 -9.66 21.14 3.19
CA ARG A 456 -9.52 19.73 3.56
C ARG A 456 -10.34 19.50 4.82
N ALA A 457 -11.28 18.55 4.76
CA ALA A 457 -12.19 18.25 5.85
C ALA A 457 -11.98 16.83 6.36
N LEU A 458 -12.30 16.63 7.64
CA LEU A 458 -12.46 15.31 8.21
C LEU A 458 -13.60 14.59 7.47
N SER A 459 -13.33 13.39 6.97
CA SER A 459 -14.38 12.53 6.42
C SER A 459 -14.69 11.42 7.41
N LEU A 460 -15.91 11.45 7.94
CA LEU A 460 -16.48 10.38 8.76
C LEU A 460 -17.45 9.52 7.93
N GLY A 461 -17.41 9.62 6.59
CA GLY A 461 -18.32 8.88 5.73
C GLY A 461 -19.81 9.15 5.98
N ALA A 462 -20.17 10.20 6.71
CA ALA A 462 -21.56 10.59 6.92
C ALA A 462 -21.97 11.58 5.84
N GLY A 463 -23.03 11.27 5.10
CA GLY A 463 -23.68 12.26 4.23
C GLY A 463 -24.11 13.47 5.06
N ALA A 464 -24.38 14.59 4.39
CA ALA A 464 -24.67 15.92 4.94
C ALA A 464 -25.79 16.05 6.02
N GLY A 465 -26.34 14.94 6.54
CA GLY A 465 -27.32 14.88 7.63
C GLY A 465 -26.78 14.47 9.01
N ALA A 466 -25.51 14.03 9.17
CA ALA A 466 -24.94 13.75 10.49
C ALA A 466 -24.33 15.02 11.13
N GLY A 467 -25.15 16.07 11.26
CA GLY A 467 -24.78 17.33 11.91
C GLY A 467 -24.61 17.25 13.43
N GLY A 468 -24.40 16.06 14.00
CA GLY A 468 -24.24 15.86 15.45
C GLY A 468 -22.87 16.29 15.98
N LEU A 469 -21.85 16.34 15.12
CA LEU A 469 -20.47 16.69 15.51
C LEU A 469 -19.85 17.84 14.69
N TYR A 470 -20.46 18.25 13.58
CA TYR A 470 -19.93 19.29 12.70
C TYR A 470 -21.06 20.15 12.12
N ARG A 471 -21.17 21.40 12.57
CA ARG A 471 -21.65 22.50 11.70
C ARG A 471 -20.43 23.32 11.31
N PRO A 472 -20.14 23.50 10.01
CA PRO A 472 -19.03 24.33 9.58
C PRO A 472 -19.46 25.80 9.70
N GLU A 473 -19.24 26.40 10.86
CA GLU A 473 -19.10 27.86 10.95
C GLU A 473 -17.63 28.21 11.23
N PRO A 474 -17.12 29.33 10.70
CA PRO A 474 -15.70 29.64 10.80
C PRO A 474 -15.30 29.80 12.27
N LEU A 475 -14.39 28.94 12.74
CA LEU A 475 -13.76 28.92 14.08
C LEU A 475 -12.92 30.17 14.41
N SER A 476 -13.26 31.33 13.85
CA SER A 476 -12.62 32.63 14.12
C SER A 476 -13.25 33.41 15.28
N ARG A 477 -14.25 32.86 15.99
CA ARG A 477 -14.95 33.56 17.10
C ARG A 477 -14.84 32.94 18.50
N TRP A 478 -14.16 31.81 18.69
CA TRP A 478 -13.95 31.20 20.02
C TRP A 478 -12.71 31.72 20.78
N ARG A 479 -12.27 32.95 20.49
CA ARG A 479 -11.35 33.73 21.34
C ARG A 479 -12.00 35.05 21.74
N ARG A 480 -12.82 35.05 22.79
CA ARG A 480 -12.99 36.14 23.77
C ARG A 480 -14.08 35.81 24.80
N GLY A 481 -13.75 35.95 26.07
CA GLY A 481 -14.63 35.82 27.25
C GLY A 481 -14.34 34.53 28.01
N ALA A 482 -13.42 34.53 28.99
CA ALA A 482 -13.57 34.99 30.38
C ALA A 482 -14.41 34.01 31.20
#